data_AF-A0A350WU78-F1
#
_entry.id   AF-A0A350WU78-F1
#
_cell.length_a   1.000
_cell.length_b   1.000
_cell.length_c   1.000
_cell.angle_alpha   90.00
_cell.angle_beta   90.00
_cell.angle_gamma   90.00
#
_symmetry.space_group_name_H-M   'P 1'
#
loop_
_entity.id
_entity.type
_entity.pdbx_description
1 polymer ?
#
loop_
_entity_poly.entity_id
_entity_poly.type
_entity_poly.pdbx_seq_one_letter_code
_entity_poly.pdbx_strand_id
1 'polypeptide(L)'
;MLENYLEQAMDSDTLPAYKEGLHEVYNGDPTALKWVDCQIHDEVPAGGFGAVGFEQPELNLEISEVLIEGTPYKAYKIREIETDPPTDSVVIQQKRKYHTLRIKGDSMNRATPVPIEHGDYVFVLAQTTANNDEIVVVEIRDNDSRATVKRLQRIGNRLILIPETSDETIKNLPEFSRDYSERELSIVGVVEAVFKKKT
;
A
#
# COMPACT_ATOMS: atom_id res chain seq x y z
N MET A 1 10.44 24.74 58.90
CA MET A 1 11.55 25.67 58.62
C MET A 1 12.02 25.31 57.22
N LEU A 2 11.58 26.04 56.19
CA LEU A 2 12.23 27.26 55.64
C LEU A 2 13.73 26.96 55.39
N GLU A 3 14.37 27.15 54.24
CA GLU A 3 14.17 28.04 53.07
C GLU A 3 15.35 27.72 52.11
N ASN A 4 15.15 27.53 50.81
CA ASN A 4 15.33 28.49 49.69
C ASN A 4 16.77 28.64 49.10
N TYR A 5 16.77 29.07 47.82
CA TYR A 5 17.84 29.33 46.84
C TYR A 5 18.08 28.15 45.85
N LEU A 6 17.49 28.06 44.63
CA LEU A 6 17.32 29.03 43.52
C LEU A 6 18.62 29.84 43.29
N GLU A 7 19.29 29.89 42.15
CA GLU A 7 18.80 30.10 40.78
C GLU A 7 20.00 30.08 39.80
N GLN A 8 19.81 29.57 38.58
CA GLN A 8 20.39 29.99 37.27
C GLN A 8 20.08 28.85 36.27
N ALA A 9 18.90 28.79 35.64
CA ALA A 9 18.32 29.63 34.59
C ALA A 9 18.93 29.44 33.17
N MET A 10 18.16 28.72 32.34
CA MET A 10 17.80 28.99 30.92
C MET A 10 18.85 28.66 29.83
N ASP A 11 18.54 28.07 28.67
CA ASP A 11 17.33 28.03 27.79
C ASP A 11 17.13 26.61 27.19
N SER A 12 15.90 26.09 27.07
CA SER A 12 14.92 26.20 25.94
C SER A 12 15.39 25.40 24.70
N ASP A 13 14.65 24.50 24.04
CA ASP A 13 13.21 24.36 23.88
C ASP A 13 12.83 22.91 23.49
N THR A 14 11.74 22.43 24.10
CA THR A 14 10.70 21.56 23.54
C THR A 14 11.06 20.21 22.88
N LEU A 15 10.99 19.12 23.66
CA LEU A 15 10.47 17.84 23.17
C LEU A 15 9.14 17.56 23.92
N PRO A 16 7.98 17.52 23.24
CA PRO A 16 6.75 17.16 23.92
C PRO A 16 6.74 15.67 24.26
N ALA A 17 6.29 15.41 25.49
CA ALA A 17 6.13 14.10 26.10
C ALA A 17 5.34 13.12 25.24
N TYR A 18 5.91 11.93 25.02
CA TYR A 18 5.13 10.75 24.66
C TYR A 18 4.21 10.43 25.85
N LYS A 19 2.92 10.75 25.72
CA LYS A 19 1.89 10.34 26.67
C LYS A 19 1.68 8.84 26.56
N GLU A 20 2.02 8.12 27.63
CA GLU A 20 1.48 6.81 27.93
C GLU A 20 -0.06 6.88 27.93
N GLY A 21 -0.70 5.93 27.24
CA GLY A 21 -2.15 5.87 27.16
C GLY A 21 -2.67 4.77 26.25
N LEU A 22 -2.37 3.51 26.57
CA LEU A 22 -3.18 2.38 26.11
C LEU A 22 -3.46 1.45 27.29
N HIS A 23 -4.44 1.84 28.09
CA HIS A 23 -5.22 0.92 28.91
C HIS A 23 -6.63 0.92 28.35
N GLU A 24 -6.98 -0.12 27.58
CA GLU A 24 -8.33 -0.64 27.58
C GLU A 24 -8.29 -2.17 27.60
N VAL A 25 -9.09 -2.70 28.53
CA VAL A 25 -9.18 -4.08 28.96
C VAL A 25 -9.85 -4.91 27.87
N TYR A 26 -9.16 -5.96 27.42
CA TYR A 26 -9.69 -6.93 26.46
C TYR A 26 -10.83 -7.75 27.10
N ASN A 27 -12.08 -7.34 26.87
CA ASN A 27 -13.27 -8.13 27.15
C ASN A 27 -13.88 -8.58 25.83
N GLY A 28 -14.03 -9.90 25.67
CA GLY A 28 -14.16 -10.57 24.39
C GLY A 28 -15.40 -10.24 23.56
N ASP A 29 -15.16 -10.14 22.26
CA ASP A 29 -16.03 -10.62 21.18
C ASP A 29 -15.13 -10.98 19.98
N PRO A 30 -15.04 -12.25 19.53
CA PRO A 30 -14.26 -12.64 18.36
C PRO A 30 -14.82 -12.10 17.04
N THR A 31 -15.99 -11.45 17.06
CA THR A 31 -16.62 -10.76 15.91
C THR A 31 -16.47 -9.24 15.96
N ALA A 32 -15.80 -8.69 16.99
CA ALA A 32 -15.49 -7.27 17.04
C ALA A 32 -14.53 -6.92 15.89
N LEU A 33 -14.99 -6.06 14.97
CA LEU A 33 -14.20 -5.46 13.91
C LEU A 33 -12.86 -4.98 14.48
N LYS A 34 -11.78 -5.68 14.14
CA LYS A 34 -10.43 -5.25 14.48
C LYS A 34 -10.04 -4.17 13.49
N TRP A 35 -10.17 -2.92 13.90
CA TRP A 35 -9.67 -1.80 13.12
C TRP A 35 -8.14 -1.87 13.11
N VAL A 36 -7.58 -2.00 11.91
CA VAL A 36 -6.15 -1.79 11.68
C VAL A 36 -5.98 -0.32 11.35
N ASP A 37 -5.31 0.40 12.24
CA ASP A 37 -4.84 1.75 11.93
C ASP A 37 -3.66 1.61 10.96
N CYS A 38 -3.86 2.06 9.72
CA CYS A 38 -2.84 2.02 8.70
C CYS A 38 -2.29 3.43 8.53
N GLN A 39 -1.05 3.64 8.95
CA GLN A 39 -0.36 4.89 8.69
C GLN A 39 -0.05 4.99 7.20
N ILE A 40 -0.55 6.06 6.58
CA ILE A 40 -0.19 6.42 5.20
C ILE A 40 1.15 7.10 5.26
N HIS A 41 2.11 6.52 4.57
CA HIS A 41 3.46 7.06 4.60
C HIS A 41 3.84 7.81 3.31
N ASP A 42 3.17 7.60 2.14
CA ASP A 42 3.38 8.41 0.91
C ASP A 42 2.27 8.19 -0.20
N GLU A 43 2.20 9.08 -1.23
CA GLU A 43 1.27 8.99 -2.39
C GLU A 43 1.89 8.54 -3.73
N VAL A 44 1.48 7.39 -4.28
CA VAL A 44 1.99 6.77 -5.51
C VAL A 44 1.26 7.23 -6.78
N PRO A 45 1.89 8.07 -7.61
CA PRO A 45 1.51 8.15 -9.01
C PRO A 45 1.48 6.77 -9.66
N ALA A 46 0.49 6.52 -10.49
CA ALA A 46 0.48 5.42 -11.44
C ALA A 46 1.54 5.60 -12.55
N GLY A 47 2.62 6.36 -12.27
CA GLY A 47 3.70 6.82 -13.14
C GLY A 47 4.90 7.47 -12.41
N GLY A 48 5.20 7.13 -11.16
CA GLY A 48 6.46 7.48 -10.44
C GLY A 48 6.34 7.55 -8.91
N PHE A 49 7.37 7.17 -8.12
CA PHE A 49 7.30 7.19 -6.63
C PHE A 49 8.62 6.89 -5.90
N GLY A 50 8.71 7.28 -4.60
CA GLY A 50 9.67 6.81 -3.59
C GLY A 50 8.95 6.24 -2.35
N ALA A 51 9.47 5.18 -1.72
CA ALA A 51 8.71 4.21 -0.92
C ALA A 51 8.77 4.33 0.62
N VAL A 52 7.71 3.85 1.30
CA VAL A 52 7.61 3.63 2.76
C VAL A 52 6.60 2.51 3.10
N GLY A 53 6.70 1.89 4.28
CA GLY A 53 6.02 0.62 4.63
C GLY A 53 5.48 0.53 6.06
N PHE A 54 4.80 -0.58 6.36
CA PHE A 54 4.15 -0.86 7.66
C PHE A 54 4.85 -2.03 8.40
N GLU A 55 4.92 -1.97 9.74
CA GLU A 55 5.47 -3.05 10.58
C GLU A 55 4.39 -4.09 11.00
N GLN A 56 4.78 -5.38 11.00
CA GLN A 56 3.87 -6.55 10.95
C GLN A 56 3.12 -6.89 12.26
N PRO A 57 1.93 -7.52 12.15
CA PRO A 57 1.28 -8.20 13.28
C PRO A 57 1.87 -9.60 13.56
N GLU A 58 1.81 -10.02 14.83
CA GLU A 58 2.25 -11.35 15.29
C GLU A 58 1.28 -12.50 14.91
N LEU A 59 0.15 -12.22 14.26
CA LEU A 59 -0.90 -13.18 13.88
C LEU A 59 -1.38 -12.92 12.45
N ASN A 60 -1.91 -13.95 11.77
CA ASN A 60 -2.61 -13.75 10.52
C ASN A 60 -3.87 -12.92 10.79
N LEU A 61 -4.10 -11.89 9.98
CA LEU A 61 -5.20 -10.96 10.19
C LEU A 61 -6.04 -10.83 8.93
N GLU A 62 -7.33 -11.14 9.06
CA GLU A 62 -8.32 -10.86 8.01
C GLU A 62 -8.77 -9.40 8.11
N ILE A 63 -8.70 -8.68 6.99
CA ILE A 63 -9.04 -7.26 6.90
C ILE A 63 -10.12 -7.08 5.84
N SER A 64 -11.31 -6.68 6.27
CA SER A 64 -12.40 -6.25 5.39
C SER A 64 -12.50 -4.72 5.30
N GLU A 65 -12.03 -4.01 6.33
CA GLU A 65 -12.06 -2.54 6.42
C GLU A 65 -10.80 -2.01 7.11
N VAL A 66 -10.36 -0.83 6.71
CA VAL A 66 -9.22 -0.12 7.31
C VAL A 66 -9.60 1.33 7.59
N LEU A 67 -8.97 1.93 8.62
CA LEU A 67 -8.97 3.37 8.81
C LEU A 67 -7.67 3.93 8.24
N ILE A 68 -7.81 4.92 7.36
CA ILE A 68 -6.71 5.66 6.76
C ILE A 68 -6.95 7.12 7.09
N GLU A 69 -6.07 7.71 7.90
CA GLU A 69 -6.20 9.09 8.39
C GLU A 69 -7.59 9.37 9.01
N GLY A 70 -8.11 8.41 9.77
CA GLY A 70 -9.44 8.50 10.39
C GLY A 70 -10.63 8.32 9.43
N THR A 71 -10.38 8.11 8.14
CA THR A 71 -11.43 7.85 7.13
C THR A 71 -11.56 6.34 6.90
N PRO A 72 -12.79 5.77 6.90
CA PRO A 72 -12.99 4.35 6.67
C PRO A 72 -12.95 3.97 5.18
N TYR A 73 -12.26 2.86 4.90
CA TYR A 73 -12.16 2.24 3.58
C TYR A 73 -12.53 0.77 3.66
N LYS A 74 -13.22 0.27 2.63
CA LYS A 74 -13.50 -1.16 2.44
C LYS A 74 -12.41 -1.79 1.58
N ALA A 75 -11.97 -2.98 1.94
CA ALA A 75 -11.02 -3.78 1.19
C ALA A 75 -11.71 -4.58 0.08
N TYR A 76 -11.11 -4.56 -1.10
CA TYR A 76 -11.53 -5.31 -2.27
C TYR A 76 -10.34 -6.10 -2.79
N LYS A 77 -10.47 -7.43 -2.75
CA LYS A 77 -9.42 -8.34 -3.17
C LYS A 77 -9.20 -8.27 -4.68
N ILE A 78 -7.93 -8.29 -5.10
CA ILE A 78 -7.52 -8.28 -6.51
C ILE A 78 -7.14 -9.69 -7.00
N ARG A 79 -6.72 -10.57 -6.09
CA ARG A 79 -6.32 -11.94 -6.40
C ARG A 79 -7.12 -12.92 -5.57
N GLU A 80 -7.74 -13.91 -6.21
CA GLU A 80 -8.22 -15.08 -5.48
C GLU A 80 -7.04 -15.99 -5.17
N ILE A 81 -6.66 -16.06 -3.90
CA ILE A 81 -5.75 -17.10 -3.39
C ILE A 81 -6.63 -18.21 -2.83
N GLU A 82 -6.39 -19.47 -3.22
CA GLU A 82 -7.23 -20.62 -2.79
C GLU A 82 -7.39 -20.74 -1.26
N THR A 83 -6.42 -20.24 -0.51
CA THR A 83 -6.43 -20.24 0.95
C THR A 83 -7.23 -19.11 1.57
N ASP A 84 -7.67 -18.14 0.77
CA ASP A 84 -8.36 -16.98 1.27
C ASP A 84 -9.83 -17.29 1.57
N PRO A 85 -10.42 -16.56 2.55
CA PRO A 85 -11.85 -16.61 2.78
C PRO A 85 -12.62 -16.19 1.51
N PRO A 86 -13.83 -16.75 1.29
CA PRO A 86 -14.72 -16.38 0.18
C PRO A 86 -15.41 -15.02 0.38
N THR A 87 -14.80 -14.13 1.18
CA THR A 87 -15.31 -12.81 1.56
C THR A 87 -14.49 -11.69 0.89
N ASP A 88 -15.05 -10.48 0.88
CA ASP A 88 -14.36 -9.23 0.50
C ASP A 88 -13.35 -8.82 1.58
N SER A 89 -12.41 -9.70 1.90
CA SER A 89 -11.38 -9.47 2.91
C SER A 89 -10.03 -9.96 2.42
N VAL A 90 -8.96 -9.29 2.84
CA VAL A 90 -7.58 -9.67 2.55
C VAL A 90 -6.93 -10.22 3.82
N VAL A 91 -6.14 -11.29 3.69
CA VAL A 91 -5.41 -11.87 4.82
C VAL A 91 -3.98 -11.34 4.83
N ILE A 92 -3.62 -10.59 5.87
CA ILE A 92 -2.23 -10.28 6.19
C ILE A 92 -1.60 -11.52 6.79
N GLN A 93 -0.60 -12.06 6.11
CA GLN A 93 0.17 -13.20 6.58
C GLN A 93 1.32 -12.76 7.50
N GLN A 94 1.54 -13.51 8.58
CA GLN A 94 2.72 -13.34 9.42
C GLN A 94 4.02 -13.37 8.59
N LYS A 95 5.02 -12.58 8.99
CA LYS A 95 6.37 -12.54 8.39
C LYS A 95 6.42 -12.08 6.92
N ARG A 96 5.29 -11.64 6.33
CA ARG A 96 5.22 -11.00 5.01
C ARG A 96 5.19 -9.49 5.14
N LYS A 97 5.97 -8.78 4.34
CA LYS A 97 6.01 -7.31 4.36
C LYS A 97 4.96 -6.78 3.40
N TYR A 98 4.22 -5.77 3.82
CA TYR A 98 3.21 -5.14 3.01
C TYR A 98 3.41 -3.62 2.95
N HIS A 99 2.97 -3.02 1.85
CA HIS A 99 2.94 -1.58 1.64
C HIS A 99 1.51 -1.14 1.34
N THR A 100 1.13 0.00 1.88
CA THR A 100 -0.12 0.68 1.51
C THR A 100 0.26 1.94 0.75
N LEU A 101 -0.28 2.08 -0.45
CA LEU A 101 0.13 3.11 -1.41
C LEU A 101 -1.09 3.86 -1.92
N ARG A 102 -1.14 5.19 -1.77
CA ARG A 102 -2.22 6.00 -2.36
C ARG A 102 -2.04 6.05 -3.88
N ILE A 103 -3.09 5.86 -4.65
CA ILE A 103 -3.03 5.91 -6.11
C ILE A 103 -3.20 7.33 -6.61
N LYS A 104 -2.36 7.72 -7.56
CA LYS A 104 -2.47 8.99 -8.28
C LYS A 104 -2.47 8.78 -9.79
N GLY A 105 -3.62 9.02 -10.40
CA GLY A 105 -3.82 8.95 -11.85
C GLY A 105 -4.61 7.71 -12.26
N ASP A 106 -4.96 7.63 -13.55
CA ASP A 106 -6.04 6.75 -14.01
C ASP A 106 -5.57 5.60 -14.90
N SER A 107 -4.28 5.25 -14.86
CA SER A 107 -3.74 4.20 -15.75
C SER A 107 -4.30 2.80 -15.48
N MET A 108 -4.93 2.60 -14.33
CA MET A 108 -5.52 1.33 -13.89
C MET A 108 -7.02 1.49 -13.53
N ASN A 109 -7.67 2.58 -13.98
CA ASN A 109 -9.08 2.86 -13.64
C ASN A 109 -10.09 1.89 -14.30
N ARG A 110 -9.62 0.99 -15.17
CA ARG A 110 -10.39 -0.11 -15.75
C ARG A 110 -9.84 -1.48 -15.35
N ALA A 111 -8.98 -1.53 -14.33
CA ALA A 111 -8.44 -2.77 -13.83
C ALA A 111 -9.54 -3.76 -13.45
N THR A 112 -9.31 -5.04 -13.73
CA THR A 112 -10.16 -6.15 -13.28
C THR A 112 -9.42 -7.01 -12.25
N PRO A 113 -10.11 -7.59 -11.24
CA PRO A 113 -11.57 -7.58 -11.05
C PRO A 113 -12.12 -6.27 -10.45
N VAL A 114 -11.28 -5.43 -9.85
CA VAL A 114 -11.68 -4.18 -9.19
C VAL A 114 -10.94 -3.00 -9.84
N PRO A 115 -11.66 -1.95 -10.28
CA PRO A 115 -11.04 -0.73 -10.79
C PRO A 115 -10.13 -0.06 -9.75
N ILE A 116 -8.96 0.40 -10.17
CA ILE A 116 -8.01 1.13 -9.32
C ILE A 116 -8.01 2.59 -9.76
N GLU A 117 -8.70 3.44 -9.00
CA GLU A 117 -8.98 4.83 -9.37
C GLU A 117 -8.04 5.81 -8.66
N HIS A 118 -7.91 7.02 -9.20
CA HIS A 118 -7.20 8.09 -8.51
C HIS A 118 -7.78 8.31 -7.10
N GLY A 119 -6.92 8.30 -6.08
CA GLY A 119 -7.28 8.50 -4.69
C GLY A 119 -7.62 7.22 -3.92
N ASP A 120 -7.74 6.08 -4.58
CA ASP A 120 -7.79 4.77 -3.90
C ASP A 120 -6.46 4.47 -3.21
N TYR A 121 -6.44 3.48 -2.32
CA TYR A 121 -5.18 2.92 -1.82
C TYR A 121 -5.03 1.49 -2.30
N VAL A 122 -3.83 1.08 -2.68
CA VAL A 122 -3.52 -0.34 -2.95
C VAL A 122 -2.72 -0.93 -1.80
N PHE A 123 -3.05 -2.17 -1.47
CA PHE A 123 -2.36 -2.98 -0.50
C PHE A 123 -1.48 -3.99 -1.22
N VAL A 124 -0.18 -3.94 -0.97
CA VAL A 124 0.84 -4.56 -1.80
C VAL A 124 1.66 -5.52 -0.95
N LEU A 125 1.75 -6.78 -1.37
CA LEU A 125 2.70 -7.74 -0.82
C LEU A 125 4.09 -7.45 -1.39
N ALA A 126 5.04 -7.11 -0.53
CA ALA A 126 6.41 -6.81 -0.93
C ALA A 126 7.14 -8.09 -1.37
N GLN A 127 7.47 -8.18 -2.65
CA GLN A 127 8.16 -9.31 -3.27
C GLN A 127 8.81 -8.91 -4.59
N THR A 128 9.86 -9.62 -5.00
CA THR A 128 10.65 -9.28 -6.19
C THR A 128 10.25 -10.06 -7.44
N THR A 129 9.23 -10.89 -7.34
CA THR A 129 8.73 -11.75 -8.43
C THR A 129 7.22 -11.60 -8.54
N ALA A 130 6.67 -11.79 -9.73
CA ALA A 130 5.23 -11.84 -9.97
C ALA A 130 4.91 -12.79 -11.13
N ASN A 131 3.72 -13.35 -11.11
CA ASN A 131 3.20 -14.18 -12.20
C ASN A 131 2.64 -13.32 -13.33
N ASN A 132 2.41 -13.96 -14.47
CA ASN A 132 1.73 -13.31 -15.59
C ASN A 132 0.33 -12.83 -15.17
N ASP A 133 -0.09 -11.70 -15.73
CA ASP A 133 -1.37 -11.05 -15.49
C ASP A 133 -1.59 -10.54 -14.05
N GLU A 134 -0.62 -10.61 -13.14
CA GLU A 134 -0.72 -9.97 -11.84
C GLU A 134 -0.58 -8.44 -11.96
N ILE A 135 -1.31 -7.71 -11.11
CA ILE A 135 -1.12 -6.26 -10.96
C ILE A 135 0.06 -6.04 -10.02
N VAL A 136 1.07 -5.32 -10.50
CA VAL A 136 2.36 -5.17 -9.82
C VAL A 136 2.70 -3.71 -9.59
N VAL A 137 3.44 -3.47 -8.52
CA VAL A 137 4.23 -2.25 -8.33
C VAL A 137 5.63 -2.52 -8.84
N VAL A 138 6.08 -1.71 -9.78
CA VAL A 138 7.40 -1.87 -10.42
C VAL A 138 8.16 -0.57 -10.46
N GLU A 139 9.47 -0.63 -10.28
CA GLU A 139 10.41 0.46 -10.51
C GLU A 139 11.13 0.25 -11.84
N ILE A 140 11.16 1.29 -12.67
CA ILE A 140 11.89 1.28 -13.94
C ILE A 140 13.24 1.96 -13.72
N ARG A 141 14.33 1.21 -13.90
CA ARG A 141 15.71 1.72 -13.80
C ARG A 141 15.99 2.66 -14.98
N ASP A 142 16.81 3.68 -14.74
CA ASP A 142 17.20 4.74 -15.70
C ASP A 142 16.08 5.69 -16.16
N ASN A 143 14.90 5.63 -15.55
CA ASN A 143 13.81 6.57 -15.78
C ASN A 143 13.41 7.28 -14.47
N ASP A 144 14.21 8.27 -14.05
CA ASP A 144 14.01 9.11 -12.86
C ASP A 144 13.53 8.38 -11.58
N SER A 145 13.90 7.10 -11.41
CA SER A 145 13.53 6.26 -10.26
C SER A 145 12.03 6.24 -9.98
N ARG A 146 11.22 5.90 -11.00
CA ARG A 146 9.76 6.01 -10.94
C ARG A 146 9.08 4.65 -10.75
N ALA A 147 8.41 4.45 -9.61
CA ALA A 147 7.53 3.29 -9.40
C ALA A 147 6.14 3.49 -10.05
N THR A 148 5.54 2.43 -10.59
CA THR A 148 4.22 2.46 -11.23
C THR A 148 3.41 1.21 -10.91
N VAL A 149 2.08 1.34 -10.90
CA VAL A 149 1.12 0.21 -10.84
C VAL A 149 0.65 -0.14 -12.25
N LYS A 150 0.87 -1.38 -12.68
CA LYS A 150 0.46 -1.90 -14.01
C LYS A 150 0.15 -3.38 -13.96
N ARG A 151 -0.57 -3.90 -14.96
CA ARG A 151 -0.64 -5.35 -15.16
C ARG A 151 0.64 -5.85 -15.83
N LEU A 152 1.21 -6.91 -15.28
CA LEU A 152 2.41 -7.54 -15.82
C LEU A 152 2.05 -8.55 -16.89
N GLN A 153 2.69 -8.47 -18.05
CA GLN A 153 2.79 -9.59 -18.98
C GLN A 153 4.25 -10.02 -19.15
N ARG A 154 4.49 -11.33 -19.20
CA ARG A 154 5.80 -11.94 -19.40
C ARG A 154 5.77 -12.74 -20.70
N ILE A 155 6.57 -12.30 -21.67
CA ILE A 155 6.75 -12.99 -22.96
C ILE A 155 8.22 -13.42 -23.05
N GLY A 156 8.48 -14.70 -22.79
CA GLY A 156 9.85 -15.22 -22.68
C GLY A 156 10.60 -14.56 -21.52
N ASN A 157 11.70 -13.86 -21.84
CA ASN A 157 12.53 -13.14 -20.86
C ASN A 157 12.21 -11.63 -20.79
N ARG A 158 11.11 -11.20 -21.44
CA ARG A 158 10.69 -9.81 -21.50
C ARG A 158 9.45 -9.57 -20.65
N LEU A 159 9.41 -8.40 -20.04
CA LEU A 159 8.31 -7.91 -19.20
C LEU A 159 7.62 -6.76 -19.92
N ILE A 160 6.29 -6.80 -19.98
CA ILE A 160 5.45 -5.78 -20.59
C ILE A 160 4.55 -5.24 -19.49
N LEU A 161 4.44 -3.91 -19.42
CA LEU A 161 3.60 -3.22 -18.45
C LEU A 161 2.36 -2.67 -19.15
N ILE A 162 1.20 -3.23 -18.82
CA ILE A 162 -0.06 -2.92 -19.49
C ILE A 162 -0.90 -1.99 -18.62
N PRO A 163 -1.23 -0.78 -19.10
CA PRO A 163 -2.25 0.05 -18.49
C PRO A 163 -3.65 -0.50 -18.80
N GLU A 164 -4.53 -0.49 -17.80
CA GLU A 164 -5.95 -0.77 -17.96
C GLU A 164 -6.72 0.52 -17.69
N THR A 165 -6.86 1.35 -18.74
CA THR A 165 -7.40 2.70 -18.60
C THR A 165 -8.46 3.05 -19.65
N SER A 166 -9.37 3.95 -19.30
CA SER A 166 -10.29 4.60 -20.24
C SER A 166 -9.62 5.70 -21.06
N ASP A 167 -8.45 6.20 -20.63
CA ASP A 167 -7.74 7.30 -21.29
C ASP A 167 -6.82 6.77 -22.40
N GLU A 168 -7.18 7.05 -23.65
CA GLU A 168 -6.39 6.66 -24.83
C GLU A 168 -5.01 7.33 -24.87
N THR A 169 -4.84 8.50 -24.26
CA THR A 169 -3.53 9.19 -24.23
C THR A 169 -2.53 8.41 -23.39
N ILE A 170 -2.98 7.84 -22.27
CA ILE A 170 -2.14 7.01 -21.39
C ILE A 170 -1.74 5.71 -22.10
N LYS A 171 -2.64 5.06 -22.85
CA LYS A 171 -2.32 3.81 -23.57
C LYS A 171 -1.19 3.95 -24.59
N ASN A 172 -1.04 5.15 -25.17
CA ASN A 172 -0.08 5.42 -26.22
C ASN A 172 1.26 5.98 -25.70
N LEU A 173 1.47 6.01 -24.39
CA LEU A 173 2.72 6.49 -23.82
C LEU A 173 3.90 5.56 -24.18
N PRO A 174 5.07 6.11 -24.55
CA PRO A 174 6.25 5.32 -24.96
C PRO A 174 6.71 4.30 -23.92
N GLU A 175 6.55 4.60 -22.62
CA GLU A 175 6.91 3.69 -21.54
C GLU A 175 6.05 2.41 -21.48
N PHE A 176 4.87 2.38 -22.10
CA PHE A 176 3.97 1.21 -22.11
C PHE A 176 3.93 0.46 -23.43
N SER A 177 4.58 1.00 -24.47
CA SER A 177 4.67 0.37 -25.80
C SER A 177 5.99 -0.38 -26.02
N ARG A 178 6.82 -0.52 -24.98
CA ARG A 178 8.08 -1.27 -25.02
C ARG A 178 8.14 -2.42 -24.04
N ASP A 179 8.98 -3.38 -24.38
CA ASP A 179 9.35 -4.49 -23.51
C ASP A 179 10.54 -4.11 -22.62
N TYR A 180 10.53 -4.59 -21.38
CA TYR A 180 11.60 -4.42 -20.39
C TYR A 180 12.36 -5.73 -20.19
N SER A 181 13.68 -5.65 -20.05
CA SER A 181 14.46 -6.73 -19.47
C SER A 181 14.36 -6.73 -17.92
N GLU A 182 14.67 -7.86 -17.28
CA GLU A 182 14.73 -7.95 -15.81
C GLU A 182 15.82 -7.04 -15.19
N ARG A 183 16.74 -6.50 -16.01
CA ARG A 183 17.74 -5.51 -15.57
C ARG A 183 17.20 -4.09 -15.58
N GLU A 184 16.24 -3.78 -16.43
CA GLU A 184 15.65 -2.44 -16.55
C GLU A 184 14.45 -2.24 -15.61
N LEU A 185 13.88 -3.33 -15.10
CA LEU A 185 12.68 -3.29 -14.26
C LEU A 185 12.90 -4.08 -12.96
N SER A 186 12.45 -3.51 -11.85
CA SER A 186 12.41 -4.16 -10.54
C SER A 186 10.97 -4.29 -10.07
N ILE A 187 10.52 -5.50 -9.75
CA ILE A 187 9.23 -5.68 -9.08
C ILE A 187 9.43 -5.34 -7.59
N VAL A 188 8.61 -4.44 -7.08
CA VAL A 188 8.56 -4.05 -5.66
C VAL A 188 7.57 -4.93 -4.93
N GLY A 189 6.45 -5.25 -5.57
CA GLY A 189 5.44 -6.12 -5.00
C GLY A 189 4.24 -6.38 -5.90
N VAL A 190 3.34 -7.22 -5.40
CA VAL A 190 2.09 -7.60 -6.06
C VAL A 190 0.92 -6.98 -5.30
N VAL A 191 -0.04 -6.40 -6.02
CA VAL A 191 -1.25 -5.83 -5.43
C VAL A 191 -2.19 -6.96 -4.99
N GLU A 192 -2.50 -7.02 -3.70
CA GLU A 192 -3.41 -8.01 -3.10
C GLU A 192 -4.83 -7.45 -2.97
N ALA A 193 -4.96 -6.16 -2.66
CA ALA A 193 -6.26 -5.52 -2.49
C ALA A 193 -6.23 -4.03 -2.85
N VAL A 194 -7.43 -3.48 -3.08
CA VAL A 194 -7.71 -2.05 -3.21
C VAL A 194 -8.59 -1.65 -2.03
N PHE A 195 -8.21 -0.58 -1.34
CA PHE A 195 -9.03 0.05 -0.32
C PHE A 195 -9.78 1.22 -0.95
N LYS A 196 -11.11 1.11 -1.01
CA LYS A 196 -11.99 2.17 -1.52
C LYS A 196 -12.74 2.84 -0.38
N LYS A 197 -12.84 4.16 -0.45
CA LYS A 197 -13.48 4.98 0.58
C LYS A 197 -14.94 4.55 0.76
N LYS A 198 -15.38 4.36 2.00
CA LYS A 198 -16.81 4.14 2.29
C LYS A 198 -17.54 5.49 2.20
N THR A 199 -18.50 5.57 1.29
CA THR A 199 -19.47 6.69 1.18
C THR A 199 -20.56 6.58 2.23
#